data_AF-A0A101Y1R7-F1
#
_entry.id   AF-A0A101Y1R7-F1
#
_cell.length_a   1.000
_cell.length_b   1.000
_cell.length_c   1.000
_cell.angle_alpha   90.00
_cell.angle_beta   90.00
_cell.angle_gamma   90.00
#
_symmetry.space_group_name_H-M   'P 1'
#
loop_
_entity.id
_entity.type
_entity.pdbx_description
1 polymer ?
#
loop_
_entity_poly.entity_id
_entity_poly.type
_entity_poly.pdbx_seq_one_letter_code
_entity_poly.pdbx_strand_id
1 'polypeptide(L)'
;AAAQTAQLRQHSSDSGSSEQRSSSSGGAVGGSKDTGSNAAEQVYRTSSSTEEQLVALQTALREAVKLGFDAPATLSGTLTKSDGTPVARAGIFLRAERELYHSVRSDSEPYQIVTDAEGRFQFSGVIPGFYQIQLGLSFEQIDGWTWPVQSDDWIELQAGSSVTHDITLQPLLELQSPVNSQVLTGDAVQFKWEAVDGAAYYNLSTTVDDKGSFLSHVTRQRITDNQVEIPVTELYNSGGFSTGSFSTVEGGEGWQSVSPASLLGFANPDSRFSWSIDAYDAQGHVITRSNGYRLNEETVGNLPFFYLKSRTMTAADMLVADQKLEEAMEAYRRDYADNPQDDHALKMLIHLLFAKHSHTRDARTMDEAMGLLVKLVELRPDANFAFNLADYYLDRSDWSSYNKYHALYLKLNGHEPDSYDRALNGVALMYQGRLDEARQELAQAMETDPSHRFIGSYLAAELAAGQPLDSVLELAKRYPQHSFGQGGYSWPLLIMELQAERTGGPAAFDKLLADKLDAYMSRQDEALKQWAGEGAPTALKTFIKAVLEVG
;
A
#
# COMPACT_ATOMS: atom_id res chain seq x y z
N ALA A 1 7.56 -31.22 0.18
CA ALA A 1 6.59 -31.92 -0.69
C ALA A 1 5.13 -31.94 -0.16
N ALA A 2 4.72 -31.00 0.71
CA ALA A 2 3.30 -30.84 1.10
C ALA A 2 2.85 -29.35 1.11
N ALA A 3 3.51 -28.52 0.30
CA ALA A 3 3.12 -27.13 0.02
C ALA A 3 2.93 -26.88 -1.49
N GLN A 4 2.70 -27.95 -2.27
CA GLN A 4 2.61 -27.92 -3.74
C GLN A 4 1.18 -28.09 -4.28
N THR A 5 0.13 -27.92 -3.45
CA THR A 5 -1.25 -28.28 -3.85
C THR A 5 -2.27 -27.15 -3.69
N ALA A 6 -1.85 -25.89 -3.49
CA ALA A 6 -2.79 -24.76 -3.33
C ALA A 6 -2.85 -23.78 -4.52
N GLN A 7 -2.02 -23.94 -5.56
CA GLN A 7 -2.07 -23.11 -6.77
C GLN A 7 -2.78 -23.76 -7.98
N LEU A 8 -3.49 -24.88 -7.77
CA LEU A 8 -4.15 -25.63 -8.83
C LEU A 8 -5.64 -25.86 -8.53
N ARG A 9 -6.49 -24.91 -8.94
CA ARG A 9 -7.84 -25.19 -9.49
C ARG A 9 -8.22 -24.14 -10.52
N GLN A 10 -7.76 -24.35 -11.76
CA GLN A 10 -8.49 -23.92 -12.95
C GLN A 10 -9.74 -24.79 -13.09
N HIS A 11 -10.90 -24.18 -13.32
CA HIS A 11 -12.06 -24.88 -13.86
C HIS A 11 -12.32 -24.39 -15.29
N SER A 12 -11.97 -25.23 -16.26
CA SER A 12 -12.68 -25.28 -17.54
C SER A 12 -13.86 -26.23 -17.37
N SER A 13 -15.07 -25.81 -17.74
CA SER A 13 -16.07 -26.74 -18.25
C SER A 13 -17.03 -25.98 -19.15
N ASP A 14 -16.97 -26.35 -20.41
CA ASP A 14 -17.83 -25.93 -21.49
C ASP A 14 -19.16 -26.70 -21.46
N SER A 15 -20.21 -26.02 -21.96
CA SER A 15 -21.54 -26.44 -22.43
C SER A 15 -22.28 -27.69 -21.89
N GLY A 16 -23.57 -27.50 -21.54
CA GLY A 16 -24.54 -28.58 -21.38
C GLY A 16 -25.90 -28.16 -20.80
N SER A 17 -26.84 -27.84 -21.68
CA SER A 17 -28.26 -27.49 -21.44
C SER A 17 -29.07 -28.51 -20.63
N SER A 18 -29.94 -28.05 -19.73
CA SER A 18 -31.30 -28.61 -19.56
C SER A 18 -32.22 -27.69 -18.72
N GLU A 19 -33.51 -27.86 -18.99
CA GLU A 19 -34.64 -26.99 -18.71
C GLU A 19 -35.14 -26.95 -17.25
N GLN A 20 -35.79 -25.82 -16.94
CA GLN A 20 -37.02 -25.65 -16.14
C GLN A 20 -37.21 -26.49 -14.86
N ARG A 21 -37.40 -25.79 -13.74
CA ARG A 21 -38.75 -25.61 -13.15
C ARG A 21 -38.78 -24.60 -12.01
N SER A 22 -39.82 -23.79 -12.10
CA SER A 22 -40.36 -22.83 -11.15
C SER A 22 -40.77 -23.43 -9.80
N SER A 23 -40.56 -22.70 -8.71
CA SER A 23 -41.59 -22.54 -7.67
C SER A 23 -41.36 -21.27 -6.87
N SER A 24 -42.34 -20.39 -6.97
CA SER A 24 -42.55 -19.13 -6.28
C SER A 24 -43.09 -19.29 -4.85
N SER A 25 -42.59 -18.50 -3.92
CA SER A 25 -43.34 -17.85 -2.82
C SER A 25 -42.42 -16.79 -2.21
N GLY A 26 -42.71 -15.49 -2.16
CA GLY A 26 -43.98 -14.80 -2.05
C GLY A 26 -44.07 -14.17 -0.65
N GLY A 27 -43.54 -12.96 -0.50
CA GLY A 27 -43.58 -12.18 0.74
C GLY A 27 -43.03 -10.75 0.55
N ALA A 28 -43.84 -9.88 -0.05
CA ALA A 28 -43.68 -8.42 -0.05
C ALA A 28 -43.92 -7.87 1.37
N VAL A 29 -43.34 -6.75 1.82
CA VAL A 29 -43.62 -5.32 1.53
C VAL A 29 -42.48 -4.54 2.22
N GLY A 30 -41.90 -3.41 1.80
CA GLY A 30 -42.07 -2.37 0.76
C GLY A 30 -40.88 -1.40 0.99
N GLY A 31 -40.35 -0.59 0.07
CA GLY A 31 -40.92 0.09 -1.07
C GLY A 31 -40.45 1.56 -0.97
N SER A 32 -39.21 1.85 -1.38
CA SER A 32 -38.79 3.21 -1.75
C SER A 32 -38.22 3.15 -3.16
N LYS A 33 -38.84 3.93 -4.05
CA LYS A 33 -38.53 3.99 -5.48
C LYS A 33 -37.35 4.94 -5.66
N ASP A 34 -36.19 4.39 -6.02
CA ASP A 34 -35.15 5.15 -6.73
C ASP A 34 -35.23 4.79 -8.21
N THR A 35 -35.82 5.70 -8.98
CA THR A 35 -35.80 5.67 -10.45
C THR A 35 -34.80 6.73 -10.90
N GLY A 36 -33.54 6.33 -11.09
CA GLY A 36 -32.51 7.29 -11.47
C GLY A 36 -31.10 6.75 -11.70
N SER A 37 -30.87 5.45 -11.93
CA SER A 37 -29.57 4.94 -12.40
C SER A 37 -29.71 3.50 -12.85
N ASN A 38 -29.95 3.24 -14.13
CA ASN A 38 -29.83 1.87 -14.66
C ASN A 38 -29.57 1.78 -16.17
N ALA A 39 -29.24 2.89 -16.83
CA ALA A 39 -28.82 2.89 -18.23
C ALA A 39 -27.28 2.77 -18.39
N ALA A 40 -26.50 3.17 -17.38
CA ALA A 40 -25.04 3.03 -17.40
C ALA A 40 -24.57 1.64 -16.89
N GLU A 41 -25.32 0.99 -15.99
CA GLU A 41 -24.97 -0.33 -15.45
C GLU A 41 -25.29 -1.50 -16.40
N GLN A 42 -26.20 -1.32 -17.37
CA GLN A 42 -26.51 -2.36 -18.36
C GLN A 42 -25.50 -2.43 -19.52
N VAL A 43 -24.62 -1.45 -19.69
CA VAL A 43 -23.59 -1.44 -20.75
C VAL A 43 -22.32 -2.18 -20.31
N TYR A 44 -22.09 -2.36 -19.01
CA TYR A 44 -20.88 -3.00 -18.45
C TYR A 44 -20.90 -4.54 -18.44
N ARG A 45 -21.89 -5.19 -19.05
CA ARG A 45 -21.98 -6.67 -19.08
C ARG A 45 -21.72 -7.32 -20.44
N THR A 46 -21.23 -6.58 -21.43
CA THR A 46 -20.99 -7.13 -22.78
C THR A 46 -19.77 -6.57 -23.52
N SER A 47 -18.87 -5.82 -22.88
CA SER A 47 -17.60 -5.45 -23.54
C SER A 47 -16.68 -6.66 -23.61
N SER A 48 -16.20 -6.96 -24.80
CA SER A 48 -15.06 -7.88 -24.96
C SER A 48 -13.79 -7.23 -24.38
N SER A 49 -12.81 -8.04 -23.93
CA SER A 49 -11.52 -7.54 -23.46
C SER A 49 -10.82 -6.62 -24.47
N THR A 50 -11.04 -6.87 -25.77
CA THR A 50 -10.57 -6.03 -26.88
C THR A 50 -11.21 -4.63 -26.89
N GLU A 51 -12.51 -4.52 -26.60
CA GLU A 51 -13.18 -3.21 -26.54
C GLU A 51 -12.68 -2.37 -25.37
N GLU A 52 -12.45 -3.00 -24.21
CA GLU A 52 -11.86 -2.34 -23.04
C GLU A 52 -10.46 -1.78 -23.36
N GLN A 53 -9.62 -2.59 -24.02
CA GLN A 53 -8.28 -2.16 -24.45
C GLN A 53 -8.34 -1.00 -25.45
N LEU A 54 -9.24 -1.05 -26.43
CA LEU A 54 -9.39 0.02 -27.42
C LEU A 54 -9.84 1.34 -26.78
N VAL A 55 -10.76 1.26 -25.82
CA VAL A 55 -11.20 2.43 -25.04
C VAL A 55 -10.05 2.98 -24.21
N ALA A 56 -9.30 2.12 -23.50
CA ALA A 56 -8.13 2.54 -22.74
C ALA A 56 -7.10 3.22 -23.65
N LEU A 57 -6.75 2.61 -24.78
CA LEU A 57 -5.80 3.16 -25.76
C LEU A 57 -6.28 4.51 -26.31
N GLN A 58 -7.56 4.62 -26.68
CA GLN A 58 -8.14 5.87 -27.16
C GLN A 58 -8.07 6.98 -26.10
N THR A 59 -8.34 6.66 -24.84
CA THR A 59 -8.24 7.61 -23.73
C THR A 59 -6.80 8.08 -23.55
N ALA A 60 -5.82 7.16 -23.53
CA ALA A 60 -4.41 7.51 -23.40
C ALA A 60 -3.93 8.42 -24.54
N LEU A 61 -4.32 8.12 -25.79
CA LEU A 61 -3.96 8.95 -26.94
C LEU A 61 -4.57 10.36 -26.85
N ARG A 62 -5.82 10.48 -26.40
CA ARG A 62 -6.48 11.79 -26.24
C ARG A 62 -5.80 12.62 -25.15
N GLU A 63 -5.43 12.01 -24.04
CA GLU A 63 -4.70 12.68 -22.96
C GLU A 63 -3.31 13.11 -23.41
N ALA A 64 -2.57 12.23 -24.08
CA ALA A 64 -1.27 12.53 -24.65
C ALA A 64 -1.35 13.74 -25.60
N VAL A 65 -2.34 13.78 -26.49
CA VAL A 65 -2.58 14.93 -27.38
C VAL A 65 -2.92 16.21 -26.61
N LYS A 66 -3.75 16.13 -25.56
CA LYS A 66 -4.06 17.29 -24.70
C LYS A 66 -2.81 17.83 -23.98
N LEU A 67 -1.90 16.93 -23.59
CA LEU A 67 -0.61 17.26 -22.96
C LEU A 67 0.44 17.73 -23.98
N GLY A 68 0.13 17.69 -25.28
CA GLY A 68 1.03 18.15 -26.34
C GLY A 68 2.06 17.11 -26.78
N PHE A 69 1.87 15.83 -26.45
CA PHE A 69 2.73 14.75 -26.91
C PHE A 69 2.40 14.38 -28.36
N ASP A 70 3.33 14.67 -29.27
CA ASP A 70 3.14 14.59 -30.73
C ASP A 70 3.98 13.49 -31.41
N ALA A 71 4.85 12.81 -30.66
CA ALA A 71 5.70 11.74 -31.14
C ALA A 71 5.73 10.56 -30.15
N PRO A 72 5.74 9.31 -30.64
CA PRO A 72 5.87 8.14 -29.78
C PRO A 72 7.29 8.04 -29.20
N ALA A 73 7.41 7.29 -28.10
CA ALA A 73 8.67 6.95 -27.46
C ALA A 73 9.12 5.52 -27.82
N THR A 74 10.40 5.25 -27.53
CA THR A 74 11.02 3.92 -27.63
C THR A 74 11.70 3.57 -26.31
N LEU A 75 11.48 2.36 -25.82
CA LEU A 75 12.19 1.81 -24.66
C LEU A 75 12.98 0.57 -25.12
N SER A 76 14.23 0.46 -24.71
CA SER A 76 15.10 -0.69 -25.03
C SER A 76 15.92 -1.10 -23.82
N GLY A 77 16.50 -2.28 -23.84
CA GLY A 77 17.40 -2.71 -22.79
C GLY A 77 17.79 -4.17 -22.91
N THR A 78 18.47 -4.65 -21.87
CA THR A 78 18.88 -6.05 -21.70
C THR A 78 18.36 -6.61 -20.40
N LEU A 79 18.10 -7.92 -20.35
CA LEU A 79 17.86 -8.67 -19.12
C LEU A 79 19.02 -9.65 -18.94
N THR A 80 19.79 -9.45 -17.88
CA THR A 80 20.96 -10.27 -17.55
C THR A 80 20.94 -10.67 -16.08
N LYS A 81 21.70 -11.70 -15.74
CA LYS A 81 22.12 -12.00 -14.37
C LYS A 81 23.37 -11.19 -14.05
N SER A 82 23.62 -10.89 -12.77
CA SER A 82 24.80 -10.11 -12.37
C SER A 82 26.14 -10.81 -12.63
N ASP A 83 26.12 -12.11 -12.92
CA ASP A 83 27.28 -12.86 -13.44
C ASP A 83 27.56 -12.63 -14.95
N GLY A 84 26.73 -11.83 -15.61
CA GLY A 84 26.81 -11.50 -17.04
C GLY A 84 26.02 -12.45 -17.95
N THR A 85 25.37 -13.48 -17.41
CA THR A 85 24.57 -14.42 -18.20
C THR A 85 23.31 -13.74 -18.76
N PRO A 86 23.10 -13.73 -20.09
CA PRO A 86 21.86 -13.22 -20.66
C PRO A 86 20.66 -14.10 -20.32
N VAL A 87 19.53 -13.47 -20.01
CA VAL A 87 18.27 -14.19 -19.76
C VAL A 87 17.44 -14.19 -21.05
N ALA A 88 17.64 -15.22 -21.86
CA ALA A 88 16.92 -15.39 -23.11
C ALA A 88 15.49 -15.88 -22.91
N ARG A 89 14.58 -15.48 -23.81
CA ARG A 89 13.17 -15.89 -23.84
C ARG A 89 12.37 -15.54 -22.57
N ALA A 90 12.76 -14.51 -21.84
CA ALA A 90 11.96 -13.96 -20.76
C ALA A 90 10.88 -13.02 -21.33
N GLY A 91 9.67 -13.07 -20.76
CA GLY A 91 8.64 -12.09 -21.06
C GLY A 91 8.94 -10.75 -20.38
N ILE A 92 8.86 -9.66 -21.12
CA ILE A 92 8.96 -8.29 -20.61
C ILE A 92 7.62 -7.60 -20.91
N PHE A 93 6.97 -7.09 -19.88
CA PHE A 93 5.70 -6.38 -19.98
C PHE A 93 5.90 -4.95 -19.53
N LEU A 94 5.64 -3.99 -20.41
CA LEU A 94 5.71 -2.56 -20.10
C LEU A 94 4.31 -2.05 -19.82
N ARG A 95 4.02 -1.74 -18.56
CA ARG A 95 2.64 -1.50 -18.09
C ARG A 95 2.48 -0.05 -17.69
N ALA A 96 1.50 0.61 -18.30
CA ALA A 96 1.15 1.98 -17.91
C ALA A 96 0.56 1.95 -16.49
N GLU A 97 0.77 3.03 -15.75
CA GLU A 97 0.31 3.21 -14.36
C GLU A 97 -1.13 2.71 -14.13
N ARG A 98 -2.06 3.17 -14.97
CA ARG A 98 -3.49 2.84 -14.87
C ARG A 98 -3.83 1.37 -15.05
N GLU A 99 -2.91 0.52 -15.50
CA GLU A 99 -3.13 -0.91 -15.71
C GLU A 99 -2.64 -1.75 -14.53
N LEU A 100 -1.86 -1.17 -13.59
CA LEU A 100 -1.22 -1.93 -12.51
C LEU A 100 -2.18 -2.50 -11.46
N TYR A 101 -3.45 -2.10 -11.47
CA TYR A 101 -4.49 -2.62 -10.57
C TYR A 101 -4.88 -4.09 -10.84
N HIS A 102 -4.40 -4.68 -11.93
CA HIS A 102 -4.60 -6.09 -12.23
C HIS A 102 -3.28 -6.82 -12.50
N SER A 103 -3.28 -8.14 -12.30
CA SER A 103 -2.17 -9.01 -12.69
C SER A 103 -1.96 -9.00 -14.20
N VAL A 104 -0.72 -9.31 -14.64
CA VAL A 104 -0.39 -9.44 -16.07
C VAL A 104 -1.37 -10.37 -16.78
N ARG A 105 -1.94 -9.88 -17.88
CA ARG A 105 -2.83 -10.64 -18.76
C ARG A 105 -2.15 -10.88 -20.09
N SER A 106 -1.78 -12.13 -20.37
CA SER A 106 -1.01 -12.51 -21.57
C SER A 106 -1.67 -12.12 -22.90
N ASP A 107 -2.98 -11.92 -22.92
CA ASP A 107 -3.77 -11.57 -24.11
C ASP A 107 -4.20 -10.10 -24.16
N SER A 108 -3.88 -9.30 -23.14
CA SER A 108 -4.37 -7.91 -23.05
C SER A 108 -3.35 -6.84 -22.67
N GLU A 109 -2.08 -7.19 -22.40
CA GLU A 109 -1.06 -6.16 -22.20
C GLU A 109 -0.68 -5.50 -23.53
N PRO A 110 -0.78 -4.16 -23.66
CA PRO A 110 -0.54 -3.45 -24.93
C PRO A 110 0.94 -3.48 -25.35
N TYR A 111 1.85 -3.56 -24.38
CA TYR A 111 3.29 -3.60 -24.62
C TYR A 111 3.88 -4.85 -23.97
N GLN A 112 4.05 -5.90 -24.78
CA GLN A 112 4.72 -7.14 -24.37
C GLN A 112 5.74 -7.58 -25.42
N ILE A 113 6.89 -8.07 -24.96
CA ILE A 113 7.94 -8.63 -25.82
C ILE A 113 8.64 -9.77 -25.10
N VAL A 114 9.39 -10.56 -25.85
CA VAL A 114 10.23 -11.63 -25.33
C VAL A 114 11.69 -11.31 -25.63
N THR A 115 12.58 -11.49 -24.66
CA THR A 115 14.01 -11.23 -24.86
C THR A 115 14.64 -12.18 -25.88
N ASP A 116 15.60 -11.66 -26.65
CA ASP A 116 16.36 -12.46 -27.62
C ASP A 116 17.42 -13.37 -26.94
N ALA A 117 18.24 -14.06 -27.74
CA ALA A 117 19.26 -14.97 -27.23
C ALA A 117 20.34 -14.27 -26.39
N GLU A 118 20.54 -12.97 -26.59
CA GLU A 118 21.46 -12.14 -25.84
C GLU A 118 20.72 -11.29 -24.78
N GLY A 119 19.47 -11.63 -24.46
CA GLY A 119 18.69 -10.98 -23.41
C GLY A 119 18.15 -9.60 -23.80
N ARG A 120 18.26 -9.15 -25.05
CA ARG A 120 17.84 -7.81 -25.46
C ARG A 120 16.34 -7.72 -25.68
N PHE A 121 15.75 -6.55 -25.42
CA PHE A 121 14.35 -6.23 -25.71
C PHE A 121 14.19 -4.79 -26.21
N GLN A 122 13.11 -4.53 -26.95
CA GLN A 122 12.75 -3.18 -27.42
C GLN A 122 11.24 -3.02 -27.64
N PHE A 123 10.67 -1.98 -27.04
CA PHE A 123 9.33 -1.46 -27.32
C PHE A 123 9.45 -0.23 -28.20
N SER A 124 8.70 -0.19 -29.31
CA SER A 124 8.62 0.97 -30.19
C SER A 124 7.16 1.42 -30.32
N GLY A 125 6.93 2.70 -30.59
CA GLY A 125 5.55 3.21 -30.70
C GLY A 125 4.86 3.33 -29.34
N VAL A 126 5.63 3.51 -28.26
CA VAL A 126 5.08 3.63 -26.91
C VAL A 126 4.48 5.04 -26.74
N ILE A 127 3.28 5.13 -26.17
CA ILE A 127 2.68 6.42 -25.87
C ILE A 127 3.51 7.08 -24.76
N PRO A 128 3.85 8.38 -24.86
CA PRO A 128 4.56 9.04 -23.77
C PRO A 128 3.75 9.00 -22.45
N GLY A 129 4.45 8.76 -21.33
CA GLY A 129 3.84 8.56 -20.03
C GLY A 129 4.74 7.80 -19.06
N PHE A 130 4.15 7.33 -17.96
CA PHE A 130 4.84 6.62 -16.88
C PHE A 130 4.51 5.13 -16.91
N TYR A 131 5.56 4.32 -16.77
CA TYR A 131 5.48 2.88 -16.93
C TYR A 131 6.24 2.14 -15.86
N GLN A 132 5.80 0.91 -15.57
CA GLN A 132 6.58 -0.08 -14.84
C GLN A 132 6.85 -1.30 -15.72
N ILE A 133 7.97 -1.95 -15.47
CA ILE A 133 8.27 -3.24 -16.10
C ILE A 133 7.78 -4.37 -15.18
N GLN A 134 7.19 -5.40 -15.77
CA GLN A 134 6.96 -6.68 -15.11
C GLN A 134 7.64 -7.79 -15.90
N LEU A 135 8.20 -8.77 -15.20
CA LEU A 135 8.93 -9.87 -15.80
C LEU A 135 8.10 -11.16 -15.78
N GLY A 136 8.01 -11.82 -16.93
CA GLY A 136 7.54 -13.19 -17.06
C GLY A 136 8.72 -14.15 -17.13
N LEU A 137 9.10 -14.72 -16.00
CA LEU A 137 10.23 -15.65 -15.89
C LEU A 137 9.75 -17.08 -15.68
N SER A 138 10.43 -18.03 -16.30
CA SER A 138 10.35 -19.44 -15.94
C SER A 138 11.03 -19.71 -14.59
N PHE A 139 10.69 -20.83 -13.96
CA PHE A 139 11.30 -21.26 -12.71
C PHE A 139 12.82 -21.40 -12.81
N GLU A 140 13.34 -21.93 -13.92
CA GLU A 140 14.79 -22.06 -14.15
C GLU A 140 15.50 -20.71 -14.25
N GLN A 141 14.85 -19.69 -14.82
CA GLN A 141 15.45 -18.37 -14.98
C GLN A 141 15.60 -17.63 -13.64
N ILE A 142 14.66 -17.82 -12.70
CA ILE A 142 14.60 -17.09 -11.43
C ILE A 142 15.13 -17.88 -10.22
N ASP A 143 15.37 -19.19 -10.35
CA ASP A 143 15.83 -20.03 -9.23
C ASP A 143 17.19 -19.57 -8.68
N GLY A 144 17.22 -19.14 -7.42
CA GLY A 144 18.40 -18.58 -6.77
C GLY A 144 18.63 -17.09 -7.07
N TRP A 145 17.74 -16.45 -7.82
CA TRP A 145 17.86 -15.06 -8.26
C TRP A 145 16.65 -14.22 -7.80
N THR A 146 16.86 -12.91 -7.78
CA THR A 146 15.82 -11.91 -7.51
C THR A 146 16.01 -10.73 -8.44
N TRP A 147 14.92 -10.09 -8.81
CA TRP A 147 14.98 -8.77 -9.43
C TRP A 147 14.79 -7.73 -8.33
N PRO A 148 15.83 -6.94 -7.97
CA PRO A 148 15.77 -6.00 -6.86
C PRO A 148 15.01 -4.71 -7.24
N VAL A 149 13.79 -4.86 -7.72
CA VAL A 149 12.90 -3.74 -8.07
C VAL A 149 12.10 -3.28 -6.84
N GLN A 150 11.84 -1.99 -6.76
CA GLN A 150 10.97 -1.34 -5.78
C GLN A 150 9.59 -1.09 -6.39
N SER A 151 8.56 -0.97 -5.54
CA SER A 151 7.19 -0.72 -6.01
C SER A 151 7.06 0.56 -6.82
N ASP A 152 7.91 1.56 -6.56
CA ASP A 152 7.83 2.89 -7.15
C ASP A 152 8.90 3.14 -8.23
N ASP A 153 9.44 2.07 -8.83
CA ASP A 153 10.39 2.17 -9.94
C ASP A 153 9.67 2.52 -11.26
N TRP A 154 9.45 3.82 -11.46
CA TRP A 154 8.79 4.38 -12.63
C TRP A 154 9.77 4.71 -13.76
N ILE A 155 9.38 4.39 -14.99
CA ILE A 155 10.05 4.80 -16.21
C ILE A 155 9.22 5.89 -16.88
N GLU A 156 9.74 7.11 -16.91
CA GLU A 156 9.17 8.20 -17.70
C GLU A 156 9.62 8.10 -19.16
N LEU A 157 8.65 8.06 -20.06
CA LEU A 157 8.86 8.12 -21.50
C LEU A 157 8.31 9.45 -22.04
N GLN A 158 9.19 10.32 -22.50
CA GLN A 158 8.82 11.60 -23.10
C GLN A 158 8.55 11.48 -24.60
N ALA A 159 7.83 12.44 -25.17
CA ALA A 159 7.53 12.48 -26.60
C ALA A 159 8.80 12.45 -27.46
N GLY A 160 8.87 11.50 -28.40
CA GLY A 160 10.03 11.30 -29.28
C GLY A 160 11.30 10.78 -28.61
N SER A 161 11.24 10.43 -27.32
CA SER A 161 12.41 9.94 -26.57
C SER A 161 12.78 8.50 -26.94
N SER A 162 14.06 8.17 -26.78
CA SER A 162 14.57 6.80 -26.81
C SER A 162 15.31 6.56 -25.50
N VAL A 163 14.76 5.67 -24.67
CA VAL A 163 15.27 5.35 -23.33
C VAL A 163 15.87 3.94 -23.35
N THR A 164 17.00 3.78 -22.68
CA THR A 164 17.62 2.48 -22.41
C THR A 164 17.51 2.18 -20.92
N HIS A 165 16.97 1.00 -20.58
CA HIS A 165 16.79 0.54 -19.22
C HIS A 165 17.21 -0.94 -19.13
N ASP A 166 18.41 -1.18 -18.60
CA ASP A 166 18.95 -2.51 -18.41
C ASP A 166 18.48 -3.10 -17.08
N ILE A 167 18.12 -4.39 -17.11
CA ILE A 167 17.60 -5.14 -15.99
C ILE A 167 18.62 -6.19 -15.60
N THR A 168 19.00 -6.19 -14.32
CA THR A 168 19.96 -7.16 -13.77
C THR A 168 19.32 -7.94 -12.63
N LEU A 169 19.26 -9.28 -12.78
CA LEU A 169 18.91 -10.18 -11.70
C LEU A 169 20.11 -10.35 -10.77
N GLN A 170 19.86 -10.33 -9.47
CA GLN A 170 20.86 -10.48 -8.41
C GLN A 170 20.68 -11.83 -7.71
N PRO A 171 21.76 -12.46 -7.21
CA PRO A 171 21.64 -13.69 -6.44
C PRO A 171 20.89 -13.41 -5.14
N LEU A 172 20.09 -14.39 -4.69
CA LEU A 172 19.42 -14.32 -3.40
C LEU A 172 20.42 -14.34 -2.25
N LEU A 173 20.19 -13.50 -1.26
CA LEU A 173 20.99 -13.42 -0.05
C LEU A 173 20.85 -14.69 0.81
N GLU A 174 21.96 -15.19 1.36
CA GLU A 174 21.96 -16.32 2.29
C GLU A 174 21.73 -15.89 3.75
N LEU A 175 20.86 -16.62 4.43
CA LEU A 175 20.56 -16.44 5.85
C LEU A 175 21.32 -17.45 6.69
N GLN A 176 21.78 -17.03 7.87
CA GLN A 176 22.64 -17.85 8.73
C GLN A 176 21.95 -18.26 10.04
N SER A 177 21.20 -17.37 10.67
CA SER A 177 20.50 -17.64 11.93
C SER A 177 19.39 -16.61 12.19
N PRO A 178 18.23 -17.01 12.76
CA PRO A 178 17.80 -18.37 13.02
C PRO A 178 17.31 -19.06 11.73
N VAL A 179 17.62 -20.34 11.55
CA VAL A 179 17.30 -21.08 10.32
C VAL A 179 16.85 -22.51 10.62
N ASN A 180 16.26 -23.18 9.63
CA ASN A 180 15.95 -24.61 9.67
C ASN A 180 15.08 -25.02 10.87
N SER A 181 14.10 -24.18 11.22
CA SER A 181 13.14 -24.40 12.32
C SER A 181 13.78 -24.50 13.71
N GLN A 182 14.86 -23.76 13.95
CA GLN A 182 15.44 -23.63 15.28
C GLN A 182 14.40 -23.19 16.33
N VAL A 183 14.48 -23.77 17.53
CA VAL A 183 13.62 -23.42 18.67
C VAL A 183 14.38 -22.48 19.58
N LEU A 184 13.83 -21.28 19.78
CA LEU A 184 14.43 -20.21 20.57
C LEU A 184 13.65 -20.04 21.88
N THR A 185 14.36 -19.97 23.01
CA THR A 185 13.76 -19.80 24.35
C THR A 185 14.38 -18.65 25.15
N GLY A 186 15.32 -17.90 24.54
CA GLY A 186 15.99 -16.77 25.17
C GLY A 186 15.11 -15.52 25.24
N ASP A 187 15.62 -14.47 25.87
CA ASP A 187 15.00 -13.14 25.96
C ASP A 187 15.31 -12.24 24.76
N ALA A 188 16.20 -12.67 23.86
CA ALA A 188 16.49 -12.05 22.59
C ALA A 188 16.72 -13.07 21.47
N VAL A 189 16.56 -12.62 20.22
CA VAL A 189 16.82 -13.39 19.00
C VAL A 189 17.95 -12.73 18.23
N GLN A 190 19.00 -13.51 17.94
CA GLN A 190 20.11 -13.07 17.12
C GLN A 190 19.87 -13.45 15.65
N PHE A 191 19.62 -12.44 14.83
CA PHE A 191 19.52 -12.56 13.38
C PHE A 191 20.91 -12.35 12.74
N LYS A 192 21.27 -13.18 11.77
CA LYS A 192 22.54 -13.14 11.03
C LYS A 192 22.37 -13.55 9.58
N TRP A 193 23.00 -12.82 8.67
CA TRP A 193 22.97 -13.07 7.23
C TRP A 193 24.35 -12.84 6.62
N GLU A 194 24.52 -13.24 5.36
CA GLU A 194 25.71 -12.91 4.58
C GLU A 194 25.84 -11.39 4.37
N ALA A 195 27.06 -10.86 4.37
CA ALA A 195 27.28 -9.45 4.08
C ALA A 195 27.18 -9.19 2.57
N VAL A 196 26.51 -8.11 2.17
CA VAL A 196 26.35 -7.69 0.78
C VAL A 196 27.32 -6.55 0.48
N ASP A 197 28.13 -6.69 -0.57
CA ASP A 197 29.03 -5.63 -1.01
C ASP A 197 28.25 -4.41 -1.49
N GLY A 198 28.72 -3.21 -1.13
CA GLY A 198 28.02 -1.95 -1.42
C GLY A 198 26.76 -1.66 -0.60
N ALA A 199 26.33 -2.57 0.29
CA ALA A 199 25.18 -2.30 1.16
C ALA A 199 25.52 -1.26 2.22
N ALA A 200 24.74 -0.17 2.26
CA ALA A 200 24.81 0.84 3.31
C ALA A 200 23.99 0.43 4.54
N TYR A 201 22.88 -0.28 4.33
CA TYR A 201 22.04 -0.81 5.40
C TYR A 201 21.16 -1.98 4.95
N TYR A 202 20.50 -2.61 5.93
CA TYR A 202 19.57 -3.72 5.76
C TYR A 202 18.24 -3.44 6.48
N ASN A 203 17.16 -3.99 5.93
CA ASN A 203 15.88 -4.06 6.62
C ASN A 203 15.54 -5.51 6.94
N LEU A 204 15.22 -5.76 8.22
CA LEU A 204 14.76 -7.06 8.72
C LEU A 204 13.24 -7.09 8.74
N SER A 205 12.67 -8.02 7.98
CA SER A 205 11.25 -8.34 8.03
C SER A 205 11.03 -9.68 8.70
N THR A 206 10.01 -9.78 9.53
CA THR A 206 9.56 -11.04 10.14
C THR A 206 8.13 -11.32 9.74
N THR A 207 7.80 -12.61 9.62
CA THR A 207 6.53 -13.07 9.08
C THR A 207 5.90 -14.11 10.00
N VAL A 208 4.62 -13.94 10.26
CA VAL A 208 3.76 -14.91 10.94
C VAL A 208 2.99 -15.69 9.88
N ASP A 209 3.12 -17.02 9.90
CA ASP A 209 2.40 -17.96 9.02
C ASP A 209 1.21 -18.57 9.80
N ASP A 210 0.02 -18.54 9.19
CA ASP A 210 -1.14 -19.28 9.68
C ASP A 210 -2.03 -19.78 8.54
N LYS A 211 -2.03 -21.10 8.34
CA LYS A 211 -3.03 -21.85 7.54
C LYS A 211 -3.38 -21.19 6.20
N GLY A 212 -2.36 -20.69 5.49
CA GLY A 212 -2.52 -20.09 4.15
C GLY A 212 -2.58 -18.56 4.12
N SER A 213 -2.55 -17.89 5.27
CA SER A 213 -2.34 -16.45 5.41
C SER A 213 -0.94 -16.17 5.97
N PHE A 214 -0.34 -15.07 5.52
CA PHE A 214 0.98 -14.62 5.95
C PHE A 214 0.91 -13.14 6.28
N LEU A 215 1.46 -12.77 7.43
CA LEU A 215 1.57 -11.38 7.85
C LEU A 215 3.04 -11.04 8.02
N SER A 216 3.55 -10.20 7.13
CA SER A 216 4.94 -9.75 7.17
C SER A 216 5.02 -8.32 7.66
N HIS A 217 6.03 -8.04 8.49
CA HIS A 217 6.26 -6.73 9.07
C HIS A 217 7.75 -6.44 9.09
N VAL A 218 8.11 -5.19 8.80
CA VAL A 218 9.48 -4.73 8.99
C VAL A 218 9.69 -4.54 10.49
N THR A 219 10.45 -5.46 11.10
CA THR A 219 10.75 -5.44 12.53
C THR A 219 11.79 -4.38 12.85
N ARG A 220 12.80 -4.22 11.99
CA ARG A 220 13.84 -3.20 12.16
C ARG A 220 14.41 -2.76 10.83
N GLN A 221 14.60 -1.46 10.68
CA GLN A 221 15.15 -0.84 9.48
C GLN A 221 16.55 -0.28 9.72
N ARG A 222 17.26 0.01 8.63
CA ARG A 222 18.55 0.72 8.64
C ARG A 222 19.62 0.06 9.52
N ILE A 223 19.64 -1.28 9.56
CA ILE A 223 20.68 -2.04 10.25
C ILE A 223 21.96 -1.92 9.44
N THR A 224 23.06 -1.45 10.04
CA THR A 224 24.32 -1.20 9.32
C THR A 224 25.33 -2.36 9.39
N ASP A 225 25.06 -3.37 10.22
CA ASP A 225 25.83 -4.60 10.33
C ASP A 225 25.07 -5.77 9.67
N ASN A 226 25.74 -6.88 9.37
CA ASN A 226 25.10 -8.09 8.80
C ASN A 226 24.49 -9.03 9.87
N GLN A 227 24.26 -8.49 11.06
CA GLN A 227 23.67 -9.16 12.19
C GLN A 227 22.95 -8.15 13.10
N VAL A 228 21.92 -8.61 13.79
CA VAL A 228 21.22 -7.80 14.79
C VAL A 228 20.63 -8.66 15.89
N GLU A 229 20.72 -8.18 17.13
CA GLU A 229 20.00 -8.75 18.27
C GLU A 229 18.69 -8.00 18.46
N ILE A 230 17.58 -8.74 18.47
CA ILE A 230 16.23 -8.22 18.68
C ILE A 230 15.69 -8.78 20.00
N PRO A 231 15.40 -7.95 21.01
CA PRO A 231 14.71 -8.39 22.22
C PRO A 231 13.39 -9.09 21.88
N VAL A 232 13.05 -10.16 22.58
CA VAL A 232 11.79 -10.88 22.36
C VAL A 232 10.57 -10.00 22.65
N THR A 233 10.70 -9.06 23.58
CA THR A 233 9.67 -8.05 23.82
C THR A 233 9.43 -7.19 22.58
N GLU A 234 10.48 -6.80 21.85
CA GLU A 234 10.35 -6.11 20.57
C GLU A 234 9.65 -6.99 19.55
N LEU A 235 9.94 -8.29 19.46
CA LEU A 235 9.23 -9.20 18.54
C LEU A 235 7.74 -9.35 18.89
N TYR A 236 7.39 -9.55 20.16
CA TYR A 236 6.00 -9.61 20.63
C TYR A 236 5.24 -8.31 20.39
N ASN A 237 5.97 -7.21 20.36
CA ASN A 237 5.43 -5.89 20.09
C ASN A 237 5.41 -5.56 18.60
N SER A 238 6.35 -6.10 17.84
CA SER A 238 6.46 -5.99 16.39
C SER A 238 5.34 -6.78 15.74
N GLY A 239 4.95 -6.30 14.56
CA GLY A 239 3.80 -6.82 13.87
C GLY A 239 2.53 -6.11 14.28
N GLY A 240 2.11 -5.20 13.40
CA GLY A 240 0.75 -4.70 13.42
C GLY A 240 -0.19 -5.89 13.25
N PHE A 241 -1.22 -5.98 14.07
CA PHE A 241 -2.30 -6.92 13.82
C PHE A 241 -3.08 -6.44 12.58
N SER A 242 -3.53 -7.37 11.74
CA SER A 242 -4.37 -7.04 10.58
C SER A 242 -5.84 -7.35 10.87
N THR A 243 -6.71 -6.39 10.56
CA THR A 243 -8.17 -6.50 10.63
C THR A 243 -8.82 -6.80 9.27
N GLY A 244 -8.02 -7.04 8.22
CA GLY A 244 -8.47 -7.07 6.82
C GLY A 244 -9.18 -8.37 6.42
N SER A 245 -9.79 -8.42 5.24
CA SER A 245 -10.50 -9.64 4.77
C SER A 245 -9.60 -10.89 4.64
N PHE A 246 -8.29 -10.71 4.61
CA PHE A 246 -7.27 -11.78 4.61
C PHE A 246 -6.89 -12.26 6.02
N SER A 247 -7.41 -11.60 7.06
CA SER A 247 -7.26 -12.01 8.45
C SER A 247 -8.44 -12.84 8.95
N THR A 248 -9.37 -13.26 8.09
CA THR A 248 -10.45 -14.18 8.46
C THR A 248 -10.09 -15.62 8.12
N VAL A 249 -10.57 -16.57 8.90
CA VAL A 249 -10.49 -17.99 8.57
C VAL A 249 -11.36 -18.26 7.35
N GLU A 250 -10.87 -19.12 6.46
CA GLU A 250 -11.51 -19.48 5.20
C GLU A 250 -13.00 -19.84 5.40
N GLY A 251 -13.89 -19.14 4.69
CA GLY A 251 -15.34 -19.34 4.74
C GLY A 251 -16.05 -18.74 5.97
N GLY A 252 -15.34 -18.03 6.85
CA GLY A 252 -15.93 -17.42 8.04
C GLY A 252 -16.46 -16.00 7.81
N GLU A 253 -17.69 -15.75 8.25
CA GLU A 253 -18.33 -14.42 8.20
C GLU A 253 -18.30 -13.70 9.57
N GLY A 254 -18.06 -12.39 9.54
CA GLY A 254 -18.07 -11.53 10.72
C GLY A 254 -16.80 -11.62 11.58
N TRP A 255 -16.64 -10.71 12.55
CA TRP A 255 -15.38 -10.55 13.28
C TRP A 255 -14.97 -11.76 14.16
N GLN A 256 -15.91 -12.65 14.49
CA GLN A 256 -15.61 -13.91 15.18
C GLN A 256 -14.77 -14.86 14.32
N SER A 257 -14.74 -14.67 12.99
CA SER A 257 -13.91 -15.46 12.10
C SER A 257 -12.47 -14.98 11.98
N VAL A 258 -12.08 -13.90 12.68
CA VAL A 258 -10.70 -13.40 12.65
C VAL A 258 -9.73 -14.51 13.11
N SER A 259 -8.65 -14.68 12.36
CA SER A 259 -7.61 -15.68 12.61
C SER A 259 -6.92 -15.38 13.95
N PRO A 260 -6.72 -16.39 14.82
CA PRO A 260 -5.95 -16.22 16.04
C PRO A 260 -4.51 -15.74 15.79
N ALA A 261 -3.91 -16.12 14.66
CA ALA A 261 -2.54 -15.75 14.36
C ALA A 261 -2.39 -14.27 14.00
N SER A 262 -3.40 -13.65 13.38
CA SER A 262 -3.38 -12.20 13.14
C SER A 262 -3.47 -11.41 14.44
N LEU A 263 -4.13 -11.96 15.47
CA LEU A 263 -4.29 -11.34 16.78
C LEU A 263 -3.08 -11.55 17.69
N LEU A 264 -2.62 -12.80 17.82
CA LEU A 264 -1.55 -13.21 18.73
C LEU A 264 -0.15 -12.92 18.17
N GLY A 265 0.05 -13.03 16.85
CA GLY A 265 1.34 -12.84 16.21
C GLY A 265 2.45 -13.67 16.87
N PHE A 266 3.57 -13.01 17.19
CA PHE A 266 4.71 -13.64 17.89
C PHE A 266 4.40 -14.09 19.32
N ALA A 267 3.28 -13.67 19.93
CA ALA A 267 2.90 -14.13 21.26
C ALA A 267 2.41 -15.58 21.28
N ASN A 268 2.17 -16.21 20.12
CA ASN A 268 1.81 -17.63 20.03
C ASN A 268 3.07 -18.52 19.99
N PRO A 269 3.43 -19.24 21.07
CA PRO A 269 4.63 -20.07 21.12
C PRO A 269 4.56 -21.35 20.26
N ASP A 270 3.37 -21.71 19.77
CA ASP A 270 3.17 -22.88 18.92
C ASP A 270 3.22 -22.53 17.42
N SER A 271 3.27 -21.24 17.07
CA SER A 271 3.43 -20.77 15.70
C SER A 271 4.87 -20.95 15.21
N ARG A 272 5.01 -21.26 13.91
CA ARG A 272 6.28 -21.20 13.18
C ARG A 272 6.38 -19.84 12.49
N PHE A 273 7.50 -19.17 12.65
CA PHE A 273 7.76 -17.86 12.08
C PHE A 273 8.78 -17.96 10.95
N SER A 274 8.76 -17.00 10.03
CA SER A 274 9.82 -16.79 9.05
C SER A 274 10.36 -15.37 9.08
N TRP A 275 11.46 -15.12 8.40
CA TRP A 275 12.06 -13.79 8.29
C TRP A 275 12.81 -13.62 6.97
N SER A 276 13.05 -12.37 6.59
CA SER A 276 13.82 -12.01 5.40
C SER A 276 14.61 -10.73 5.61
N ILE A 277 15.63 -10.56 4.77
CA ILE A 277 16.49 -9.38 4.73
C ILE A 277 16.46 -8.80 3.32
N ASP A 278 16.27 -7.49 3.26
CA ASP A 278 16.52 -6.68 2.07
C ASP A 278 17.77 -5.82 2.32
N ALA A 279 18.71 -5.82 1.37
CA ALA A 279 19.93 -5.02 1.42
C ALA A 279 19.78 -3.78 0.55
N TYR A 280 20.21 -2.62 1.04
CA TYR A 280 20.05 -1.33 0.37
C TYR A 280 21.37 -0.60 0.20
N ASP A 281 21.49 0.15 -0.89
CA ASP A 281 22.59 1.10 -1.09
C ASP A 281 22.40 2.38 -0.26
N ALA A 282 23.33 3.33 -0.38
CA ALA A 282 23.26 4.60 0.36
C ALA A 282 22.16 5.55 -0.16
N GLN A 283 21.60 5.28 -1.34
CA GLN A 283 20.52 6.04 -1.96
C GLN A 283 19.15 5.45 -1.60
N GLY A 284 19.11 4.26 -1.01
CA GLY A 284 17.89 3.57 -0.62
C GLY A 284 17.33 2.64 -1.69
N HIS A 285 18.09 2.32 -2.74
CA HIS A 285 17.70 1.29 -3.70
C HIS A 285 18.04 -0.10 -3.17
N VAL A 286 17.19 -1.07 -3.50
CA VAL A 286 17.44 -2.48 -3.14
C VAL A 286 18.60 -3.01 -3.99
N ILE A 287 19.58 -3.63 -3.34
CA ILE A 287 20.68 -4.34 -4.02
C ILE A 287 20.28 -5.80 -4.23
N THR A 288 19.84 -6.46 -3.16
CA THR A 288 19.35 -7.86 -3.20
C THR A 288 18.46 -8.13 -1.99
N ARG A 289 17.88 -9.33 -1.94
CA ARG A 289 17.02 -9.80 -0.86
C ARG A 289 17.17 -11.30 -0.63
N SER A 290 16.75 -11.76 0.54
CA SER A 290 16.84 -13.19 0.91
C SER A 290 15.59 -14.00 0.52
N ASN A 291 14.45 -13.34 0.30
CA ASN A 291 13.21 -13.98 -0.12
C ASN A 291 13.15 -14.11 -1.65
N GLY A 292 12.75 -15.28 -2.12
CA GLY A 292 12.61 -15.57 -3.54
C GLY A 292 12.46 -17.06 -3.82
N TYR A 293 12.58 -17.42 -5.09
CA TYR A 293 12.43 -18.80 -5.53
C TYR A 293 13.75 -19.56 -5.36
N ARG A 294 13.73 -20.60 -4.53
CA ARG A 294 14.82 -21.57 -4.34
C ARG A 294 14.25 -22.97 -4.56
N LEU A 295 14.38 -23.48 -5.78
CA LEU A 295 13.56 -24.57 -6.32
C LEU A 295 14.29 -25.91 -6.45
N ASN A 296 15.60 -25.95 -6.20
CA ASN A 296 16.41 -27.16 -6.30
C ASN A 296 17.33 -27.35 -5.08
N GLU A 297 17.98 -28.52 -4.98
CA GLU A 297 18.84 -28.87 -3.83
C GLU A 297 20.08 -27.98 -3.69
N GLU A 298 20.57 -27.41 -4.78
CA GLU A 298 21.73 -26.51 -4.80
C GLU A 298 21.35 -25.10 -4.34
N THR A 299 20.10 -24.67 -4.60
CA THR A 299 19.63 -23.31 -4.28
C THR A 299 18.81 -23.23 -2.99
N VAL A 300 18.29 -24.33 -2.44
CA VAL A 300 17.40 -24.32 -1.26
C VAL A 300 18.03 -23.63 -0.05
N GLY A 301 19.35 -23.80 0.13
CA GLY A 301 20.11 -23.18 1.21
C GLY A 301 19.50 -23.40 2.60
N ASN A 302 19.66 -22.40 3.47
CA ASN A 302 19.04 -22.38 4.78
C ASN A 302 17.60 -21.86 4.70
N LEU A 303 16.66 -22.58 5.31
CA LEU A 303 15.27 -22.14 5.37
C LEU A 303 15.08 -21.11 6.49
N PRO A 304 14.40 -19.98 6.26
CA PRO A 304 14.26 -18.87 7.22
C PRO A 304 13.30 -19.15 8.38
N PHE A 305 13.08 -20.41 8.77
CA PHE A 305 12.06 -20.76 9.75
C PHE A 305 12.62 -20.88 11.16
N PHE A 306 11.84 -20.47 12.16
CA PHE A 306 12.14 -20.65 13.58
C PHE A 306 10.86 -20.72 14.44
N TYR A 307 11.01 -21.18 15.68
CA TYR A 307 9.97 -21.17 16.72
C TYR A 307 10.42 -20.29 17.88
N LEU A 308 9.52 -19.48 18.42
CA LEU A 308 9.79 -18.60 19.56
C LEU A 308 9.00 -19.08 20.79
N LYS A 309 9.68 -19.78 21.70
CA LYS A 309 9.10 -20.41 22.90
C LYS A 309 9.55 -19.76 24.20
N SER A 310 9.67 -18.42 24.19
CA SER A 310 10.11 -17.64 25.35
C SER A 310 8.97 -17.28 26.33
N ARG A 311 7.73 -17.63 26.00
CA ARG A 311 6.56 -17.46 26.87
C ARG A 311 5.62 -18.66 26.80
N THR A 312 4.69 -18.71 27.75
CA THR A 312 3.49 -19.56 27.69
C THR A 312 2.25 -18.71 27.40
N MET A 313 1.23 -19.32 26.81
CA MET A 313 -0.06 -18.66 26.63
C MET A 313 -0.76 -18.45 27.97
N THR A 314 -1.37 -17.28 28.16
CA THR A 314 -2.29 -17.00 29.27
C THR A 314 -3.63 -17.69 29.05
N ALA A 315 -4.52 -17.66 30.05
CA ALA A 315 -5.89 -18.14 29.89
C ALA A 315 -6.65 -17.39 28.79
N ALA A 316 -6.45 -16.07 28.70
CA ALA A 316 -7.04 -15.23 27.67
C ALA A 316 -6.45 -15.52 26.27
N ASP A 317 -5.13 -15.75 26.17
CA ASP A 317 -4.47 -16.14 24.92
C ASP A 317 -5.05 -17.45 24.37
N MET A 318 -5.28 -18.44 25.25
CA MET A 318 -5.90 -19.71 24.86
C MET A 318 -7.32 -19.53 24.33
N LEU A 319 -8.10 -18.58 24.88
CA LEU A 319 -9.42 -18.24 24.34
C LEU A 319 -9.33 -17.65 22.94
N VAL A 320 -8.31 -16.82 22.65
CA VAL A 320 -8.05 -16.32 21.30
C VAL A 320 -7.67 -17.47 20.36
N ALA A 321 -6.79 -18.37 20.79
CA ALA A 321 -6.40 -19.55 20.02
C ALA A 321 -7.59 -20.46 19.68
N ASP A 322 -8.55 -20.57 20.60
CA ASP A 322 -9.81 -21.30 20.45
C ASP A 322 -10.89 -20.53 19.66
N GLN A 323 -10.59 -19.32 19.16
CA GLN A 323 -11.53 -18.41 18.47
C GLN A 323 -12.75 -17.99 19.32
N LYS A 324 -12.63 -18.00 20.65
CA LYS A 324 -13.67 -17.51 21.57
C LYS A 324 -13.45 -16.03 21.85
N LEU A 325 -13.58 -15.18 20.82
CA LEU A 325 -13.06 -13.81 20.87
C LEU A 325 -13.79 -12.89 21.87
N GLU A 326 -15.11 -13.07 22.08
CA GLU A 326 -15.84 -12.31 23.12
C GLU A 326 -15.41 -12.73 24.53
N GLU A 327 -15.25 -14.03 24.78
CA GLU A 327 -14.76 -14.53 26.07
C GLU A 327 -13.32 -14.06 26.33
N ALA A 328 -12.47 -14.08 25.30
CA ALA A 328 -11.11 -13.57 25.37
C ALA A 328 -11.08 -12.08 25.70
N MET A 329 -11.92 -11.26 25.05
CA MET A 329 -11.99 -9.83 25.32
C MET A 329 -12.39 -9.54 26.78
N GLU A 330 -13.39 -10.25 27.31
CA GLU A 330 -13.78 -10.13 28.72
C GLU A 330 -12.73 -10.69 29.69
N ALA A 331 -11.93 -11.68 29.27
CA ALA A 331 -10.78 -12.14 30.05
C ALA A 331 -9.68 -11.07 30.11
N TYR A 332 -9.27 -10.49 28.97
CA TYR A 332 -8.26 -9.42 28.97
C TYR A 332 -8.70 -8.16 29.72
N ARG A 333 -10.00 -7.81 29.68
CA ARG A 333 -10.55 -6.72 30.50
C ARG A 333 -10.33 -6.97 31.99
N ARG A 334 -10.58 -8.20 32.45
CA ARG A 334 -10.37 -8.58 33.85
C ARG A 334 -8.89 -8.62 34.19
N ASP A 335 -8.06 -9.23 33.36
CA ASP A 335 -6.61 -9.31 33.55
C ASP A 335 -5.99 -7.91 33.69
N TYR A 336 -6.37 -6.97 32.83
CA TYR A 336 -5.92 -5.58 32.90
C TYR A 336 -6.50 -4.81 34.11
N ALA A 337 -7.76 -5.07 34.49
CA ALA A 337 -8.34 -4.45 35.67
C ALA A 337 -7.67 -4.91 36.97
N ASP A 338 -7.31 -6.20 37.04
CA ASP A 338 -6.62 -6.79 38.18
C ASP A 338 -5.14 -6.36 38.23
N ASN A 339 -4.51 -6.16 37.07
CA ASN A 339 -3.16 -5.64 36.94
C ASN A 339 -3.06 -4.53 35.86
N PRO A 340 -3.20 -3.25 36.24
CA PRO A 340 -3.09 -2.12 35.30
C PRO A 340 -1.71 -1.91 34.67
N GLN A 341 -0.70 -2.72 35.01
CA GLN A 341 0.62 -2.75 34.38
C GLN A 341 0.78 -3.91 33.38
N ASP A 342 -0.26 -4.74 33.19
CA ASP A 342 -0.25 -5.81 32.19
C ASP A 342 -0.42 -5.22 30.79
N ASP A 343 0.70 -4.88 30.16
CA ASP A 343 0.74 -4.29 28.83
C ASP A 343 0.34 -5.30 27.74
N HIS A 344 0.55 -6.60 27.96
CA HIS A 344 0.10 -7.67 27.07
C HIS A 344 -1.42 -7.74 27.03
N ALA A 345 -2.08 -7.83 28.20
CA ALA A 345 -3.54 -7.85 28.27
C ALA A 345 -4.16 -6.58 27.66
N LEU A 346 -3.56 -5.42 27.94
CA LEU A 346 -4.00 -4.15 27.36
C LEU A 346 -3.85 -4.13 25.83
N LYS A 347 -2.69 -4.55 25.29
CA LYS A 347 -2.44 -4.66 23.85
C LYS A 347 -3.45 -5.59 23.18
N MET A 348 -3.66 -6.78 23.74
CA MET A 348 -4.57 -7.77 23.18
C MET A 348 -6.03 -7.29 23.19
N LEU A 349 -6.46 -6.58 24.24
CA LEU A 349 -7.77 -5.95 24.29
C LEU A 349 -7.95 -4.91 23.17
N ILE A 350 -6.95 -4.07 22.93
CA ILE A 350 -6.96 -3.07 21.85
C ILE A 350 -7.06 -3.77 20.47
N HIS A 351 -6.27 -4.82 20.23
CA HIS A 351 -6.33 -5.59 18.98
C HIS A 351 -7.73 -6.18 18.72
N LEU A 352 -8.35 -6.77 19.74
CA LEU A 352 -9.70 -7.32 19.63
C LEU A 352 -10.75 -6.24 19.33
N LEU A 353 -10.63 -5.07 19.95
CA LEU A 353 -11.54 -3.94 19.68
C LEU A 353 -11.36 -3.41 18.25
N PHE A 354 -10.13 -3.28 17.76
CA PHE A 354 -9.90 -2.92 16.36
C PHE A 354 -10.46 -3.96 15.38
N ALA A 355 -10.25 -5.26 15.66
CA ALA A 355 -10.84 -6.34 14.88
C ALA A 355 -12.37 -6.22 14.83
N LYS A 356 -13.00 -6.01 16.00
CA LYS A 356 -14.44 -5.83 16.08
C LYS A 356 -14.90 -4.59 15.32
N HIS A 357 -14.18 -3.47 15.45
CA HIS A 357 -14.51 -2.23 14.75
C HIS A 357 -14.41 -2.38 13.22
N SER A 358 -13.39 -3.05 12.68
CA SER A 358 -13.21 -3.19 11.22
C SER A 358 -14.42 -3.87 10.54
N HIS A 359 -15.08 -4.78 11.25
CA HIS A 359 -16.26 -5.50 10.77
C HIS A 359 -17.58 -4.82 11.12
N THR A 360 -17.70 -4.26 12.33
CA THR A 360 -18.96 -3.67 12.82
C THR A 360 -19.14 -2.21 12.46
N ARG A 361 -18.03 -1.50 12.22
CA ARG A 361 -17.96 -0.05 12.04
C ARG A 361 -18.57 0.76 13.19
N ASP A 362 -18.68 0.18 14.40
CA ASP A 362 -19.17 0.92 15.59
C ASP A 362 -18.10 1.89 16.08
N ALA A 363 -18.37 3.19 15.98
CA ALA A 363 -17.49 4.26 16.42
C ALA A 363 -17.15 4.16 17.92
N ARG A 364 -18.07 3.68 18.76
CA ARG A 364 -17.83 3.55 20.21
C ARG A 364 -16.76 2.51 20.52
N THR A 365 -16.67 1.46 19.70
CA THR A 365 -15.62 0.44 19.83
C THR A 365 -14.25 1.03 19.53
N MET A 366 -14.16 1.90 18.51
CA MET A 366 -12.94 2.61 18.17
C MET A 366 -12.55 3.63 19.25
N ASP A 367 -13.50 4.41 19.75
CA ASP A 367 -13.26 5.40 20.81
C ASP A 367 -12.76 4.72 22.10
N GLU A 368 -13.30 3.55 22.42
CA GLU A 368 -12.81 2.73 23.54
C GLU A 368 -11.37 2.23 23.31
N ALA A 369 -11.09 1.67 22.13
CA ALA A 369 -9.76 1.19 21.77
C ALA A 369 -8.71 2.30 21.87
N MET A 370 -9.05 3.52 21.42
CA MET A 370 -8.17 4.68 21.54
C MET A 370 -7.95 5.13 22.96
N GLY A 371 -9.00 5.13 23.80
CA GLY A 371 -8.86 5.43 25.23
C GLY A 371 -7.90 4.47 25.94
N LEU A 372 -7.89 3.20 25.52
CA LEU A 372 -6.94 2.20 26.01
C LEU A 372 -5.54 2.38 25.39
N LEU A 373 -5.45 2.74 24.12
CA LEU A 373 -4.18 3.01 23.44
C LEU A 373 -3.42 4.17 24.07
N VAL A 374 -4.10 5.23 24.52
CA VAL A 374 -3.50 6.31 25.31
C VAL A 374 -2.79 5.75 26.55
N LYS A 375 -3.45 4.85 27.29
CA LYS A 375 -2.85 4.21 28.48
C LYS A 375 -1.69 3.30 28.11
N LEU A 376 -1.78 2.57 27.00
CA LEU A 376 -0.71 1.70 26.53
C LEU A 376 0.54 2.52 26.17
N VAL A 377 0.37 3.67 25.51
CA VAL A 377 1.48 4.59 25.21
C VAL A 377 2.12 5.18 26.47
N GLU A 378 1.34 5.43 27.52
CA GLU A 378 1.89 5.89 28.81
C GLU A 378 2.71 4.81 29.53
N LEU A 379 2.28 3.54 29.46
CA LEU A 379 3.00 2.40 30.02
C LEU A 379 4.24 2.05 29.21
N ARG A 380 4.08 2.06 27.88
CA ARG A 380 5.08 1.63 26.91
C ARG A 380 5.01 2.51 25.66
N PRO A 381 5.77 3.61 25.62
CA PRO A 381 5.87 4.45 24.44
C PRO A 381 6.38 3.66 23.24
N ASP A 382 5.65 3.72 22.14
CA ASP A 382 5.98 3.09 20.87
C ASP A 382 5.58 4.04 19.73
N ALA A 383 6.41 4.10 18.68
CA ALA A 383 6.20 5.04 17.59
C ALA A 383 4.89 4.73 16.82
N ASN A 384 4.60 3.46 16.53
CA ASN A 384 3.37 3.09 15.81
C ASN A 384 2.12 3.43 16.63
N PHE A 385 2.17 3.24 17.94
CA PHE A 385 1.06 3.63 18.82
C PHE A 385 0.86 5.14 18.86
N ALA A 386 1.95 5.92 18.89
CA ALA A 386 1.88 7.37 18.81
C ALA A 386 1.34 7.84 17.44
N PHE A 387 1.77 7.21 16.34
CA PHE A 387 1.25 7.45 15.00
C PHE A 387 -0.26 7.19 14.91
N ASN A 388 -0.73 6.03 15.36
CA ASN A 388 -2.15 5.68 15.35
C ASN A 388 -3.01 6.68 16.16
N LEU A 389 -2.50 7.17 17.29
CA LEU A 389 -3.17 8.22 18.05
C LEU A 389 -3.17 9.55 17.28
N ALA A 390 -2.04 9.94 16.67
CA ALA A 390 -1.97 11.14 15.86
C ALA A 390 -3.02 11.09 14.73
N ASP A 391 -3.06 10.01 13.94
CA ASP A 391 -4.03 9.80 12.87
C ASP A 391 -5.48 9.87 13.36
N TYR A 392 -5.80 9.19 14.47
CA TYR A 392 -7.14 9.24 15.07
C TYR A 392 -7.60 10.65 15.47
N TYR A 393 -6.68 11.47 16.00
CA TYR A 393 -6.96 12.85 16.39
C TYR A 393 -6.90 13.82 15.19
N LEU A 394 -6.12 13.49 14.15
CA LEU A 394 -6.14 14.17 12.87
C LEU A 394 -7.56 14.11 12.31
N ASP A 395 -8.20 12.95 12.20
CA ASP A 395 -9.57 12.80 11.69
C ASP A 395 -10.63 13.60 12.47
N ARG A 396 -10.37 13.88 13.75
CA ARG A 396 -11.29 14.61 14.63
C ARG A 396 -11.00 16.10 14.75
N SER A 397 -9.95 16.60 14.09
CA SER A 397 -9.48 17.97 14.24
C SER A 397 -9.13 18.35 15.69
N ASP A 398 -8.75 17.36 16.52
CA ASP A 398 -8.22 17.63 17.86
C ASP A 398 -6.72 17.96 17.73
N TRP A 399 -6.44 19.20 17.35
CA TRP A 399 -5.09 19.66 17.04
C TRP A 399 -4.14 19.59 18.24
N SER A 400 -4.67 19.73 19.47
CA SER A 400 -3.86 19.62 20.68
C SER A 400 -3.34 18.18 20.85
N SER A 401 -4.24 17.20 20.74
CA SER A 401 -3.88 15.79 20.84
C SER A 401 -3.05 15.32 19.64
N TYR A 402 -3.42 15.72 18.42
CA TYR A 402 -2.64 15.46 17.20
C TYR A 402 -1.19 15.91 17.37
N ASN A 403 -0.96 17.19 17.69
CA ASN A 403 0.38 17.75 17.82
C ASN A 403 1.18 17.07 18.94
N LYS A 404 0.54 16.68 20.05
CA LYS A 404 1.18 15.92 21.13
C LYS A 404 1.69 14.57 20.65
N TYR A 405 0.84 13.78 19.99
CA TYR A 405 1.19 12.42 19.59
C TYR A 405 2.08 12.37 18.35
N HIS A 406 1.92 13.32 17.42
CA HIS A 406 2.85 13.48 16.30
C HIS A 406 4.27 13.84 16.79
N ALA A 407 4.40 14.75 17.76
CA ALA A 407 5.70 15.06 18.35
C ALA A 407 6.32 13.84 19.10
N LEU A 408 5.48 13.02 19.75
CA LEU A 408 5.92 11.79 20.39
C LEU A 408 6.39 10.76 19.35
N TYR A 409 5.65 10.61 18.24
CA TYR A 409 6.00 9.74 17.13
C TYR A 409 7.39 10.08 16.56
N LEU A 410 7.63 11.33 16.20
CA LEU A 410 8.93 11.79 15.68
C LEU A 410 10.07 11.53 16.68
N LYS A 411 9.81 11.76 17.97
CA LYS A 411 10.79 11.51 19.03
C LYS A 411 11.15 10.02 19.15
N LEU A 412 10.17 9.12 18.99
CA LEU A 412 10.35 7.68 19.15
C LEU A 412 10.98 7.02 17.92
N ASN A 413 10.68 7.49 16.70
CA ASN A 413 11.30 6.98 15.48
C ASN A 413 12.80 7.29 15.41
N GLY A 414 13.25 8.42 15.97
CA GLY A 414 14.68 8.74 16.07
C GLY A 414 15.40 8.97 14.74
N HIS A 415 14.65 9.03 13.63
CA HIS A 415 15.11 9.38 12.30
C HIS A 415 14.22 10.49 11.70
N GLU A 416 14.71 11.13 10.64
CA GLU A 416 13.91 12.07 9.86
C GLU A 416 12.61 11.39 9.39
N PRO A 417 11.45 12.05 9.50
CA PRO A 417 10.20 11.53 8.98
C PRO A 417 10.32 11.28 7.48
N ASP A 418 9.69 10.20 7.04
CA ASP A 418 9.62 9.87 5.63
C ASP A 418 8.68 10.83 4.88
N SER A 419 8.60 10.66 3.57
CA SER A 419 7.82 11.55 2.71
C SER A 419 6.32 11.48 2.99
N TYR A 420 5.80 10.33 3.42
CA TYR A 420 4.40 10.14 3.77
C TYR A 420 4.05 10.91 5.05
N ASP A 421 4.87 10.75 6.10
CA ASP A 421 4.69 11.44 7.38
C ASP A 421 4.75 12.96 7.21
N ARG A 422 5.70 13.46 6.42
CA ARG A 422 5.83 14.89 6.10
C ARG A 422 4.59 15.42 5.40
N ALA A 423 4.11 14.70 4.39
CA ALA A 423 2.93 15.13 3.66
C ALA A 423 1.68 15.15 4.56
N LEU A 424 1.48 14.12 5.38
CA LEU A 424 0.38 14.05 6.34
C LEU A 424 0.43 15.20 7.34
N ASN A 425 1.61 15.52 7.88
CA ASN A 425 1.80 16.68 8.75
C ASN A 425 1.58 18.01 8.00
N GLY A 426 2.01 18.12 6.74
CA GLY A 426 1.74 19.27 5.89
C GLY A 426 0.23 19.50 5.71
N VAL A 427 -0.53 18.44 5.45
CA VAL A 427 -2.00 18.48 5.39
C VAL A 427 -2.60 18.90 6.74
N ALA A 428 -2.13 18.35 7.86
CA ALA A 428 -2.59 18.72 9.19
C ALA A 428 -2.29 20.19 9.55
N LEU A 429 -1.14 20.72 9.12
CA LEU A 429 -0.76 22.13 9.29
C LEU A 429 -1.67 23.05 8.46
N MET A 430 -2.00 22.64 7.24
CA MET A 430 -2.93 23.36 6.37
C MET A 430 -4.31 23.46 7.03
N TYR A 431 -4.81 22.35 7.62
CA TYR A 431 -6.07 22.34 8.35
C TYR A 431 -6.06 23.18 9.64
N GLN A 432 -4.88 23.48 10.17
CA GLN A 432 -4.68 24.40 11.31
C GLN A 432 -4.52 25.87 10.88
N GLY A 433 -4.62 26.17 9.58
CA GLY A 433 -4.39 27.51 9.02
C GLY A 433 -2.91 27.92 8.98
N ARG A 434 -1.98 26.98 9.19
CA ARG A 434 -0.52 27.21 9.17
C ARG A 434 0.03 26.99 7.76
N LEU A 435 -0.47 27.79 6.82
CA LEU A 435 -0.29 27.54 5.39
C LEU A 435 1.17 27.57 4.92
N ASP A 436 1.99 28.48 5.43
CA ASP A 436 3.41 28.56 5.02
C ASP A 436 4.20 27.31 5.46
N GLU A 437 3.93 26.82 6.66
CA GLU A 437 4.57 25.60 7.20
C GLU A 437 4.07 24.36 6.45
N ALA A 438 2.76 24.30 6.16
CA ALA A 438 2.17 23.24 5.36
C ALA A 438 2.83 23.11 3.98
N ARG A 439 3.01 24.24 3.29
CA ARG A 439 3.66 24.28 1.97
C ARG A 439 5.11 23.81 2.03
N GLN A 440 5.84 24.14 3.09
CA GLN A 440 7.22 23.69 3.26
C GLN A 440 7.29 22.16 3.42
N GLU A 441 6.46 21.58 4.29
CA GLU A 441 6.43 20.13 4.51
C GLU A 441 6.00 19.37 3.24
N LEU A 442 4.95 19.86 2.57
CA LEU A 442 4.47 19.27 1.31
C LEU A 442 5.51 19.34 0.19
N ALA A 443 6.24 20.46 0.08
CA ALA A 443 7.33 20.58 -0.89
C ALA A 443 8.45 19.55 -0.64
N GLN A 444 8.89 19.40 0.61
CA GLN A 444 9.91 18.42 0.99
C GLN A 444 9.43 16.98 0.77
N ALA A 445 8.15 16.71 1.06
CA ALA A 445 7.56 15.42 0.77
C ALA A 445 7.59 15.10 -0.73
N MET A 446 7.22 16.03 -1.61
CA MET A 446 7.24 15.79 -3.06
C MET A 446 8.65 15.55 -3.62
N GLU A 447 9.69 16.12 -3.02
CA GLU A 447 11.08 15.87 -3.45
C GLU A 447 11.55 14.42 -3.17
N THR A 448 10.87 13.71 -2.26
CA THR A 448 11.30 12.40 -1.76
C THR A 448 10.23 11.31 -1.86
N ASP A 449 8.98 11.65 -2.18
CA ASP A 449 7.89 10.72 -2.44
C ASP A 449 7.86 10.36 -3.93
N PRO A 450 8.33 9.17 -4.33
CA PRO A 450 8.30 8.76 -5.73
C PRO A 450 6.88 8.54 -6.25
N SER A 451 5.85 8.48 -5.39
CA SER A 451 4.45 8.39 -5.80
C SER A 451 3.76 9.75 -5.93
N HIS A 452 4.36 10.83 -5.41
CA HIS A 452 3.76 12.16 -5.29
C HIS A 452 2.29 12.14 -4.85
N ARG A 453 1.93 11.23 -3.93
CA ARG A 453 0.52 10.90 -3.69
C ARG A 453 -0.27 12.07 -3.11
N PHE A 454 0.39 13.00 -2.45
CA PHE A 454 -0.18 14.20 -1.85
C PHE A 454 -0.05 15.47 -2.71
N ILE A 455 0.31 15.36 -3.99
CA ILE A 455 0.44 16.53 -4.86
C ILE A 455 -0.85 17.35 -4.91
N GLY A 456 -2.03 16.71 -4.85
CA GLY A 456 -3.31 17.42 -4.81
C GLY A 456 -3.42 18.43 -3.67
N SER A 457 -3.08 18.01 -2.45
CA SER A 457 -3.05 18.88 -1.27
C SER A 457 -1.99 19.97 -1.41
N TYR A 458 -0.85 19.67 -2.03
CA TYR A 458 0.18 20.68 -2.27
C TYR A 458 -0.25 21.76 -3.27
N LEU A 459 -0.90 21.36 -4.37
CA LEU A 459 -1.46 22.30 -5.36
C LEU A 459 -2.55 23.16 -4.72
N ALA A 460 -3.42 22.58 -3.88
CA ALA A 460 -4.42 23.32 -3.13
C ALA A 460 -3.79 24.36 -2.18
N ALA A 461 -2.73 23.99 -1.48
CA ALA A 461 -1.99 24.89 -0.59
C ALA A 461 -1.31 26.04 -1.36
N GLU A 462 -0.71 25.76 -2.53
CA GLU A 462 -0.10 26.79 -3.38
C GLU A 462 -1.16 27.77 -3.94
N LEU A 463 -2.32 27.26 -4.38
CA LEU A 463 -3.43 28.10 -4.83
C LEU A 463 -4.01 28.95 -3.69
N ALA A 464 -4.14 28.38 -2.48
CA ALA A 464 -4.60 29.11 -1.30
C ALA A 464 -3.62 30.22 -0.90
N ALA A 465 -2.32 30.03 -1.14
CA ALA A 465 -1.28 31.04 -0.96
C ALA A 465 -1.26 32.10 -2.09
N GLY A 466 -2.18 32.01 -3.06
CA GLY A 466 -2.33 32.97 -4.15
C GLY A 466 -1.33 32.77 -5.29
N GLN A 467 -0.71 31.59 -5.43
CA GLN A 467 0.12 31.31 -6.60
C GLN A 467 -0.72 31.29 -7.88
N PRO A 468 -0.17 31.80 -9.00
CA PRO A 468 -0.86 31.78 -10.27
C PRO A 468 -1.00 30.34 -10.79
N LEU A 469 -2.11 30.06 -11.49
CA LEU A 469 -2.40 28.75 -12.10
C LEU A 469 -1.24 28.25 -13.00
N ASP A 470 -0.52 29.14 -13.67
CA ASP A 470 0.64 28.77 -14.50
C ASP A 470 1.77 28.15 -13.66
N SER A 471 2.06 28.71 -12.48
CA SER A 471 3.07 28.15 -11.57
C SER A 471 2.63 26.82 -10.98
N VAL A 472 1.34 26.70 -10.67
CA VAL A 472 0.74 25.46 -10.14
C VAL A 472 0.70 24.37 -11.20
N LEU A 473 0.52 24.71 -12.48
CA LEU A 473 0.61 23.78 -13.60
C LEU A 473 2.03 23.22 -13.74
N GLU A 474 3.05 24.07 -13.68
CA GLU A 474 4.45 23.61 -13.74
C GLU A 474 4.80 22.71 -12.56
N LEU A 475 4.21 22.97 -11.39
CA LEU A 475 4.35 22.11 -10.22
C LEU A 475 3.68 20.73 -10.43
N ALA A 476 2.45 20.72 -10.94
CA ALA A 476 1.72 19.49 -11.26
C ALA A 476 2.42 18.63 -12.32
N LYS A 477 3.12 19.25 -13.28
CA LYS A 477 3.94 18.55 -14.27
C LYS A 477 5.22 17.97 -13.68
N ARG A 478 5.83 18.67 -12.72
CA ARG A 478 7.06 18.24 -12.05
C ARG A 478 6.84 17.02 -11.15
N TYR A 479 5.68 16.97 -10.49
CA TYR A 479 5.34 15.93 -9.51
C TYR A 479 4.08 15.17 -9.95
N PRO A 480 4.17 14.33 -10.99
CA PRO A 480 3.05 13.52 -11.45
C PRO A 480 2.65 12.53 -10.34
N GLN A 481 1.38 12.54 -9.94
CA GLN A 481 0.87 11.54 -9.01
C GLN A 481 0.94 10.16 -9.67
N HIS A 482 1.49 9.19 -8.94
CA HIS A 482 1.47 7.78 -9.30
C HIS A 482 0.56 7.01 -8.35
N SER A 483 -0.44 6.32 -8.88
CA SER A 483 -1.42 5.53 -8.13
C SER A 483 -1.56 4.12 -8.70
N PHE A 484 -1.53 3.12 -7.82
CA PHE A 484 -1.82 1.73 -8.13
C PHE A 484 -3.36 1.53 -8.18
N GLY A 485 -4.04 2.10 -9.19
CA GLY A 485 -5.50 2.03 -9.29
C GLY A 485 -6.08 2.65 -10.56
N GLN A 486 -7.34 2.34 -10.87
CA GLN A 486 -8.08 2.93 -12.01
C GLN A 486 -8.43 4.44 -11.84
N GLY A 487 -7.89 5.12 -10.83
CA GLY A 487 -8.42 6.39 -10.32
C GLY A 487 -7.40 7.51 -10.10
N GLY A 488 -6.22 7.47 -10.73
CA GLY A 488 -5.27 8.59 -10.66
C GLY A 488 -5.81 9.84 -11.36
N TYR A 489 -5.64 11.02 -10.75
CA TYR A 489 -5.97 12.30 -11.38
C TYR A 489 -4.79 12.80 -12.20
N SER A 490 -5.04 13.20 -13.45
CA SER A 490 -4.06 13.99 -14.19
C SER A 490 -4.09 15.44 -13.69
N TRP A 491 -3.31 15.71 -12.64
CA TRP A 491 -3.20 17.05 -12.05
C TRP A 491 -2.87 18.14 -13.08
N PRO A 492 -1.94 17.94 -14.05
CA PRO A 492 -1.73 18.92 -15.11
C PRO A 492 -2.99 19.24 -15.91
N LEU A 493 -3.77 18.22 -16.30
CA LEU A 493 -5.02 18.42 -17.04
C LEU A 493 -6.06 19.15 -16.19
N LEU A 494 -6.19 18.83 -14.91
CA LEU A 494 -7.10 19.54 -14.00
C LEU A 494 -6.74 21.04 -13.94
N ILE A 495 -5.46 21.39 -13.78
CA ILE A 495 -5.04 22.80 -13.74
C ILE A 495 -5.25 23.50 -15.09
N MET A 496 -5.01 22.81 -16.22
CA MET A 496 -5.31 23.36 -17.55
C MET A 496 -6.81 23.64 -17.75
N GLU A 497 -7.67 22.77 -17.22
CA GLU A 497 -9.12 22.95 -17.26
C GLU A 497 -9.57 24.11 -16.36
N LEU A 498 -8.92 24.32 -15.20
CA LEU A 498 -9.13 25.52 -14.37
C LEU A 498 -8.73 26.80 -15.12
N GLN A 499 -7.58 26.81 -15.80
CA GLN A 499 -7.15 27.95 -16.62
C GLN A 499 -8.20 28.27 -17.69
N ALA A 500 -8.72 27.25 -18.38
CA ALA A 500 -9.76 27.41 -19.39
C ALA A 500 -11.06 27.97 -18.81
N GLU A 501 -11.56 27.41 -17.69
CA GLU A 501 -12.77 27.90 -17.02
C GLU A 501 -12.61 29.36 -16.57
N ARG A 502 -11.45 29.72 -16.02
CA ARG A 502 -11.13 31.08 -15.58
C ARG A 502 -11.26 32.12 -16.69
N THR A 503 -10.97 31.77 -17.94
CA THR A 503 -11.09 32.72 -19.08
C THR A 503 -12.52 33.25 -19.28
N GLY A 504 -13.54 32.50 -18.85
CA GLY A 504 -14.95 32.89 -18.98
C GLY A 504 -15.40 33.96 -17.98
N GLY A 505 -14.65 34.18 -16.89
CA GLY A 505 -15.01 35.16 -15.87
C GLY A 505 -14.01 35.22 -14.71
N PRO A 506 -12.81 35.82 -14.91
CA PRO A 506 -11.69 35.69 -13.98
C PRO A 506 -12.00 36.10 -12.54
N ALA A 507 -12.61 37.27 -12.33
CA ALA A 507 -12.87 37.78 -10.98
C ALA A 507 -13.90 36.94 -10.20
N ALA A 508 -14.92 36.41 -10.88
CA ALA A 508 -15.91 35.55 -10.25
C ALA A 508 -15.32 34.16 -9.94
N PHE A 509 -14.52 33.63 -10.87
CA PHE A 509 -13.79 32.38 -10.68
C PHE A 509 -12.80 32.47 -9.52
N ASP A 510 -11.94 33.50 -9.49
CA ASP A 510 -10.90 33.66 -8.46
C ASP A 510 -11.52 33.76 -7.06
N LYS A 511 -12.65 34.47 -6.93
CA LYS A 511 -13.41 34.54 -5.68
C LYS A 511 -13.94 33.16 -5.26
N LEU A 512 -14.57 32.44 -6.20
CA LEU A 512 -15.13 31.12 -5.91
C LEU A 512 -14.03 30.10 -5.56
N LEU A 513 -12.89 30.14 -6.26
CA LEU A 513 -11.73 29.31 -5.95
C LEU A 513 -11.24 29.56 -4.52
N ALA A 514 -11.02 30.83 -4.15
CA ALA A 514 -10.62 31.18 -2.79
C ALA A 514 -11.64 30.70 -1.73
N ASP A 515 -12.94 30.97 -1.95
CA ASP A 515 -14.00 30.54 -1.03
C ASP A 515 -14.02 29.01 -0.83
N LYS A 516 -13.69 28.22 -1.86
CA LYS A 516 -13.67 26.75 -1.79
C LYS A 516 -12.39 26.18 -1.19
N LEU A 517 -11.26 26.80 -1.45
CA LEU A 517 -10.01 26.44 -0.78
C LEU A 517 -10.07 26.75 0.71
N ASP A 518 -10.66 27.87 1.11
CA ASP A 518 -10.87 28.21 2.52
C ASP A 518 -11.76 27.19 3.22
N ALA A 519 -12.82 26.73 2.56
CA ALA A 519 -13.69 25.67 3.08
C ALA A 519 -12.94 24.32 3.20
N TYR A 520 -12.03 24.01 2.27
CA TYR A 520 -11.21 22.80 2.31
C TYR A 520 -10.22 22.85 3.48
N MET A 521 -9.50 23.96 3.63
CA MET A 521 -8.59 24.17 4.77
C MET A 521 -9.34 24.17 6.11
N SER A 522 -10.62 24.55 6.12
CA SER A 522 -11.47 24.51 7.32
C SER A 522 -12.16 23.16 7.56
N ARG A 523 -11.81 22.12 6.78
CA ARG A 523 -12.39 20.76 6.87
C ARG A 523 -13.91 20.72 6.76
N GLN A 524 -14.47 21.53 5.86
CA GLN A 524 -15.89 21.53 5.53
C GLN A 524 -16.22 20.45 4.47
N ASP A 525 -15.68 19.25 4.64
CA ASP A 525 -15.60 18.23 3.59
C ASP A 525 -16.98 17.81 3.08
N GLU A 526 -17.94 17.61 3.98
CA GLU A 526 -19.31 17.24 3.59
C GLU A 526 -20.01 18.35 2.80
N ALA A 527 -19.80 19.61 3.19
CA ALA A 527 -20.35 20.75 2.44
C ALA A 527 -19.71 20.87 1.06
N LEU A 528 -18.41 20.60 0.95
CA LEU A 528 -17.70 20.61 -0.33
C LEU A 528 -18.09 19.42 -1.23
N LYS A 529 -18.21 18.21 -0.67
CA LYS A 529 -18.70 17.03 -1.40
C LYS A 529 -20.09 17.27 -1.96
N GLN A 530 -20.99 17.82 -1.14
CA GLN A 530 -22.34 18.19 -1.59
C GLN A 530 -22.27 19.24 -2.72
N TRP A 531 -21.53 20.32 -2.53
CA TRP A 531 -21.39 21.37 -3.54
C TRP A 531 -20.77 20.89 -4.86
N ALA A 532 -19.78 19.98 -4.79
CA ALA A 532 -19.13 19.41 -5.96
C ALA A 532 -20.06 18.43 -6.71
N GLY A 533 -20.98 17.76 -5.99
CA GLY A 533 -21.97 16.83 -6.56
C GLY A 533 -23.23 17.48 -7.13
N GLU A 534 -23.55 18.71 -6.74
CA GLU A 534 -24.76 19.41 -7.19
C GLU A 534 -24.57 20.13 -8.54
N GLY A 535 -25.58 20.11 -9.41
CA GLY A 535 -25.61 20.89 -10.66
C GLY A 535 -24.68 20.37 -11.77
N ALA A 536 -24.35 21.22 -12.75
CA ALA A 536 -23.44 20.84 -13.83
C ALA A 536 -21.98 20.73 -13.31
N PRO A 537 -21.21 19.74 -13.78
CA PRO A 537 -19.79 19.63 -13.46
C PRO A 537 -19.03 20.81 -14.07
N THR A 538 -18.09 21.37 -13.30
CA THR A 538 -17.14 22.40 -13.74
C THR A 538 -15.71 21.91 -13.44
N ALA A 539 -14.70 22.55 -14.03
CA ALA A 539 -13.30 22.21 -13.75
C ALA A 539 -12.99 22.46 -12.26
N LEU A 540 -13.49 23.56 -11.68
CA LEU A 540 -13.31 23.84 -10.26
C LEU A 540 -13.91 22.75 -9.35
N LYS A 541 -15.13 22.28 -9.66
CA LYS A 541 -15.75 21.19 -8.88
C LYS A 541 -14.95 19.90 -9.00
N THR A 542 -14.47 19.59 -10.20
CA THR A 542 -13.66 18.39 -10.47
C THR A 542 -12.34 18.46 -9.71
N PHE A 543 -11.67 19.61 -9.71
CA PHE A 543 -10.45 19.84 -8.95
C PHE A 543 -10.69 19.69 -7.43
N ILE A 544 -11.72 20.33 -6.87
CA ILE A 544 -12.02 20.22 -5.43
C ILE A 544 -12.37 18.78 -5.04
N LYS A 545 -13.13 18.07 -5.89
CA LYS A 545 -13.41 16.64 -5.68
C LYS A 545 -12.11 15.82 -5.64
N ALA A 546 -11.19 16.07 -6.59
CA ALA A 546 -9.91 15.39 -6.64
C ALA A 546 -9.06 15.63 -5.38
N VAL A 547 -9.01 16.88 -4.91
CA VAL A 547 -8.27 17.25 -3.70
C VAL A 547 -8.84 16.56 -2.46
N LEU A 548 -10.18 16.45 -2.35
CA LEU A 548 -10.85 15.77 -1.23
C LEU A 548 -10.66 14.25 -1.22
N GLU A 549 -10.34 13.63 -2.35
CA GLU A 549 -10.06 12.19 -2.42
C GLU A 549 -8.61 11.86 -2.04
N VAL A 550 -7.74 12.86 -2.00
CA VAL A 550 -6.31 12.71 -1.69
C VAL A 550 -5.95 13.17 -0.27
N GLY A 551 -6.72 14.09 0.32
CA GLY A 551 -6.40 14.73 1.60
C GLY A 551 -7.28 14.37 2.78
#